data_AF-A0A2N0NGS1-F1
#
_entry.id   AF-A0A2N0NGS1-F1
#
_cell.length_a   1.000
_cell.length_b   1.000
_cell.length_c   1.000
_cell.angle_alpha   90.00
_cell.angle_beta   90.00
_cell.angle_gamma   90.00
#
_symmetry.space_group_name_H-M   'P 1'
#
loop_
_entity.id
_entity.type
_entity.pdbx_description
1 polymer ?
#
loop_
_entity_poly.entity_id
_entity_poly.type
_entity_poly.pdbx_seq_one_letter_code
_entity_poly.pdbx_strand_id
1 'polypeptide(L)'
;MDVILSINNCRINDPKNFLNLQLLFLCNDLLNINSIPLEKIKEIIHLGKSTKKQEFITNEIINLVFSNLDNKNDIIPITSFITRSLKLISLESKIRLILYKNIFSQHSFKLMNNGIIEKIFNNEIQQNDQIFFILIENPEVALQLSIRLKTINDNINDINSNMAEFCCEIIQSIFNKFELNELVPYFRNSIESLMKQENLPLQQITSIAFLKEFISKYWKNYFQKENLLSKSLINEINNILKISGHLFIQSMQTYFILDLYKQSSFNIKQFEMLKKEFLCFENRSFIEIEINTNMEMNLLPKLWKQVRKVDFKDLYTFHIANLNEYPFLSVFFKHYNSLKLIKYLYPIIRFMKILNSKLEYHLTRKAAQIMTFHEFIKKESVDDSEYINLKSLFEKFAVSWNSVISHINQYQSKEFFDKPYMTLDLPVIFGL
;
A
#
# COMPACT_ATOMS: atom_id res chain seq x y z
N MET A 1 -5.95 10.31 35.86
CA MET A 1 -6.74 9.35 35.07
C MET A 1 -7.60 10.18 34.14
N ASP A 2 -6.98 10.74 33.09
CA ASP A 2 -7.69 11.56 32.11
C ASP A 2 -8.13 10.66 30.97
N VAL A 3 -9.44 10.43 30.94
CA VAL A 3 -10.10 9.59 29.96
C VAL A 3 -10.12 10.34 28.63
N ILE A 4 -9.06 10.18 27.84
CA ILE A 4 -9.08 10.47 26.39
C ILE A 4 -9.90 9.34 25.75
N LEU A 5 -11.22 9.47 25.82
CA LEU A 5 -12.12 8.67 25.01
C LEU A 5 -11.93 9.10 23.55
N SER A 6 -11.37 8.20 22.74
CA SER A 6 -11.38 8.30 21.30
C SER A 6 -12.84 8.23 20.82
N ILE A 7 -13.41 9.39 20.49
CA ILE A 7 -14.79 9.56 19.97
C ILE A 7 -14.95 8.95 18.55
N ASN A 8 -14.00 8.14 18.08
CA ASN A 8 -13.94 7.67 16.69
C ASN A 8 -15.07 6.69 16.29
N ASN A 9 -15.87 6.15 17.22
CA ASN A 9 -16.81 5.06 16.93
C ASN A 9 -18.28 5.29 17.37
N CYS A 10 -18.74 6.53 17.52
CA CYS A 10 -20.17 6.76 17.75
C CYS A 10 -20.97 6.55 16.45
N ARG A 11 -21.76 5.46 16.37
CA ARG A 11 -22.83 5.31 15.37
C ARG A 11 -23.95 6.30 15.70
N ILE A 12 -24.07 7.36 14.92
CA ILE A 12 -25.09 8.40 15.11
C ILE A 12 -26.08 8.31 13.95
N ASN A 13 -27.34 8.04 14.27
CA ASN A 13 -28.44 7.85 13.31
C ASN A 13 -29.11 9.17 12.88
N ASP A 14 -28.57 10.33 13.28
CA ASP A 14 -29.15 11.64 13.05
C ASP A 14 -28.15 12.56 12.31
N PRO A 15 -28.45 13.01 11.07
CA PRO A 15 -27.51 13.74 10.23
C PRO A 15 -27.05 15.07 10.83
N LYS A 16 -27.88 15.70 11.68
CA LYS A 16 -27.54 16.96 12.34
C LYS A 16 -26.50 16.77 13.46
N ASN A 17 -26.61 15.65 14.19
CA ASN A 17 -25.64 15.26 15.21
C ASN A 17 -24.32 14.80 14.59
N PHE A 18 -24.37 14.20 13.40
CA PHE A 18 -23.18 13.82 12.63
C PHE A 18 -22.37 15.04 12.15
N LEU A 19 -23.04 16.09 11.63
CA LEU A 19 -22.39 17.34 11.23
C LEU A 19 -21.70 18.05 12.42
N ASN A 20 -22.36 18.11 13.57
CA ASN A 20 -21.78 18.70 14.79
C ASN A 20 -20.54 17.93 15.27
N LEU A 21 -20.56 16.60 15.17
CA LEU A 21 -19.41 15.75 15.51
C LEU A 21 -18.23 16.00 14.55
N GLN A 22 -18.50 16.11 13.25
CA GLN A 22 -17.48 16.39 12.24
C GLN A 22 -16.86 17.78 12.41
N LEU A 23 -17.67 18.77 12.76
CA LEU A 23 -17.21 20.11 13.12
C LEU A 23 -16.29 20.07 14.34
N LEU A 24 -16.68 19.34 15.40
CA LEU A 24 -15.88 19.19 16.61
C LEU A 24 -14.50 18.56 16.31
N PHE A 25 -14.46 17.55 15.46
CA PHE A 25 -13.20 16.94 15.04
C PHE A 25 -12.32 17.90 14.24
N LEU A 26 -12.88 18.69 13.34
CA LEU A 26 -12.12 19.71 12.61
C LEU A 26 -11.58 20.78 13.54
N CYS A 27 -12.38 21.26 14.49
CA CYS A 27 -11.92 22.22 15.48
C CYS A 27 -10.79 21.62 16.34
N ASN A 28 -10.89 20.35 16.72
CA ASN A 28 -9.81 19.66 17.42
C ASN A 28 -8.54 19.57 16.56
N ASP A 29 -8.66 19.22 15.27
CA ASP A 29 -7.51 19.20 14.36
C ASP A 29 -6.86 20.59 14.27
N LEU A 30 -7.65 21.66 14.13
CA LEU A 30 -7.16 23.04 14.05
C LEU A 30 -6.53 23.54 15.36
N LEU A 31 -7.11 23.19 16.52
CA LEU A 31 -6.56 23.54 17.83
C LEU A 31 -5.19 22.90 18.09
N ASN A 32 -4.95 21.73 17.51
CA ASN A 32 -3.68 21.03 17.62
C ASN A 32 -2.61 21.58 16.65
N ILE A 33 -2.96 22.54 15.77
CA ILE A 33 -1.99 23.26 14.93
C ILE A 33 -1.58 24.51 15.70
N ASN A 34 -0.31 24.55 16.12
CA ASN A 34 0.19 25.53 17.09
C ASN A 34 0.02 27.00 16.65
N SER A 35 -0.01 27.26 15.35
CA SER A 35 -0.05 28.60 14.76
C SER A 35 -1.45 29.06 14.33
N ILE A 36 -2.51 28.29 14.58
CA ILE A 36 -3.87 28.71 14.23
C ILE A 36 -4.49 29.55 15.36
N PRO A 37 -4.89 30.82 15.10
CA PRO A 37 -5.53 31.66 16.10
C PRO A 37 -6.88 31.11 16.53
N LEU A 38 -7.18 31.20 17.83
CA LEU A 38 -8.45 30.74 18.40
C LEU A 38 -9.65 31.49 17.81
N GLU A 39 -9.47 32.76 17.43
CA GLU A 39 -10.48 33.61 16.79
C GLU A 39 -10.98 32.99 15.48
N LYS A 40 -10.06 32.44 14.67
CA LYS A 40 -10.41 31.76 13.41
C LYS A 40 -11.16 30.45 13.64
N ILE A 41 -10.85 29.74 14.73
CA ILE A 41 -11.59 28.53 15.12
C ILE A 41 -13.00 28.88 15.60
N LYS A 42 -13.16 29.99 16.35
CA LYS A 42 -14.48 30.49 16.75
C LYS A 42 -15.32 30.87 15.53
N GLU A 43 -14.73 31.53 14.53
CA GLU A 43 -15.39 31.86 13.27
C GLU A 43 -15.98 30.62 12.58
N ILE A 44 -15.21 29.52 12.51
CA ILE A 44 -15.67 28.23 11.96
C ILE A 44 -16.85 27.67 12.75
N ILE A 45 -16.77 27.70 14.08
CA ILE A 45 -17.84 27.22 14.94
C ILE A 45 -19.12 28.04 14.71
N HIS A 46 -19.00 29.36 14.53
CA HIS A 46 -20.15 30.21 14.22
C HIS A 46 -20.74 29.92 12.84
N LEU A 47 -19.91 29.73 11.81
CA LEU A 47 -20.35 29.37 10.47
C LEU A 47 -21.04 27.99 10.45
N GLY A 48 -20.45 26.99 11.11
CA GLY A 48 -21.01 25.64 11.22
C GLY A 48 -22.29 25.54 12.05
N LYS A 49 -22.54 26.48 12.96
CA LYS A 49 -23.80 26.61 13.72
C LYS A 49 -24.90 27.33 12.94
N SER A 50 -24.57 28.06 11.88
CA SER A 50 -25.57 28.79 11.10
C SER A 50 -26.49 27.81 10.36
N THR A 51 -27.79 28.07 10.34
CA THR A 51 -28.82 27.18 9.74
C THR A 51 -28.85 27.21 8.21
N LYS A 52 -28.00 28.03 7.58
CA LYS A 52 -27.87 28.07 6.12
C LYS A 52 -26.94 26.94 5.67
N LYS A 53 -27.21 26.32 4.52
CA LYS A 53 -26.35 25.32 3.84
C LYS A 53 -25.00 25.93 3.37
N GLN A 54 -24.37 26.79 4.17
CA GLN A 54 -23.06 27.33 3.88
C GLN A 54 -21.99 26.31 4.25
N GLU A 55 -21.00 26.16 3.36
CA GLU A 55 -19.80 25.41 3.65
C GLU A 55 -19.04 26.13 4.77
N PHE A 56 -18.90 25.47 5.92
CA PHE A 56 -18.20 26.05 7.08
C PHE A 56 -16.67 25.94 6.98
N ILE A 57 -16.16 25.19 6.00
CA ILE A 57 -14.75 25.23 5.58
C ILE A 57 -14.64 26.28 4.47
N THR A 58 -13.87 27.33 4.72
CA THR A 58 -13.69 28.46 3.79
C THR A 58 -12.29 28.47 3.18
N ASN A 59 -12.13 29.23 2.09
CA ASN A 59 -10.84 29.46 1.44
C ASN A 59 -9.78 29.99 2.42
N GLU A 60 -10.16 30.93 3.28
CA GLU A 60 -9.24 31.53 4.26
C GLU A 60 -8.64 30.47 5.19
N ILE A 61 -9.48 29.54 5.66
CA ILE A 61 -9.05 28.49 6.59
C ILE A 61 -8.12 27.51 5.89
N ILE A 62 -8.43 27.13 4.65
CA ILE A 62 -7.54 26.26 3.87
C ILE A 62 -6.18 26.96 3.71
N ASN A 63 -6.16 28.21 3.24
CA ASN A 63 -4.89 28.91 3.04
C ASN A 63 -4.11 29.09 4.35
N LEU A 64 -4.80 29.35 5.46
CA LEU A 64 -4.19 29.45 6.80
C LEU A 64 -3.58 28.11 7.25
N VAL A 65 -4.27 26.99 7.04
CA VAL A 65 -3.73 25.66 7.36
C VAL A 65 -2.50 25.37 6.51
N PHE A 66 -2.54 25.70 5.22
CA PHE A 66 -1.43 25.47 4.30
C PHE A 66 -0.26 26.44 4.52
N SER A 67 -0.47 27.66 5.03
CA SER A 67 0.63 28.57 5.40
C SER A 67 1.42 28.10 6.63
N ASN A 68 0.85 27.18 7.41
CA ASN A 68 1.44 26.65 8.64
C ASN A 68 2.19 25.31 8.41
N LEU A 69 2.36 24.90 7.15
CA LEU A 69 2.95 23.61 6.79
C LEU A 69 4.40 23.42 7.23
N ASP A 70 5.18 24.49 7.33
CA ASP A 70 6.61 24.38 7.63
C ASP A 70 6.92 23.98 9.09
N ASN A 71 5.90 23.96 9.96
CA ASN A 71 6.04 23.54 11.35
C ASN A 71 6.04 22.01 11.48
N LYS A 72 7.20 21.42 11.79
CA LYS A 72 7.38 19.96 11.93
C LYS A 72 6.43 19.27 12.92
N ASN A 73 5.91 20.00 13.91
CA ASN A 73 5.01 19.45 14.92
C ASN A 73 3.54 19.39 14.48
N ASP A 74 3.17 20.08 13.40
CA ASP A 74 1.77 20.25 12.98
C ASP A 74 1.36 19.28 11.85
N ILE A 75 2.25 18.37 11.43
CA ILE A 75 2.04 17.46 10.28
C ILE A 75 0.80 16.56 10.48
N ILE A 76 0.69 15.93 11.65
CA ILE A 76 -0.42 15.01 11.96
C ILE A 76 -1.77 15.75 11.94
N PRO A 77 -1.95 16.86 12.68
CA PRO A 77 -3.23 17.57 12.66
C PRO A 77 -3.56 18.16 11.29
N ILE A 78 -2.58 18.63 10.52
CA ILE A 78 -2.82 19.10 9.14
C ILE A 78 -3.28 17.94 8.23
N THR A 79 -2.66 16.75 8.31
CA THR A 79 -3.09 15.56 7.55
C THR A 79 -4.54 15.20 7.87
N SER A 80 -4.87 15.19 9.17
CA SER A 80 -6.21 14.87 9.68
C SER A 80 -7.24 15.87 9.15
N PHE A 81 -6.93 17.17 9.25
CA PHE A 81 -7.77 18.25 8.72
C PHE A 81 -8.03 18.09 7.23
N ILE A 82 -6.99 17.87 6.40
CA ILE A 82 -7.15 17.68 4.94
C ILE A 82 -8.02 16.45 4.66
N THR A 83 -7.75 15.33 5.32
CA THR A 83 -8.48 14.07 5.11
C THR A 83 -9.97 14.20 5.43
N ARG A 84 -10.31 14.92 6.51
CA ARG A 84 -11.70 15.23 6.89
C ARG A 84 -12.33 16.23 5.93
N SER A 85 -11.61 17.27 5.54
CA SER A 85 -12.07 18.26 4.56
C SER A 85 -12.45 17.60 3.23
N LEU A 86 -11.67 16.62 2.76
CA LEU A 86 -12.00 15.82 1.57
C LEU A 86 -13.26 14.95 1.72
N LYS A 87 -13.70 14.63 2.94
CA LYS A 87 -14.98 13.92 3.20
C LYS A 87 -16.17 14.88 3.23
N LEU A 88 -15.95 16.11 3.68
CA LEU A 88 -17.00 17.07 4.01
C LEU A 88 -17.37 17.98 2.85
N ILE A 89 -16.35 18.48 2.14
CA ILE A 89 -16.55 19.40 1.02
C ILE A 89 -17.10 18.60 -0.15
N SER A 90 -18.15 19.08 -0.83
CA SER A 90 -18.69 18.38 -2.00
C SER A 90 -17.68 18.35 -3.17
N LEU A 91 -17.89 17.48 -4.16
CA LEU A 91 -17.03 17.43 -5.37
C LEU A 91 -17.26 18.61 -6.33
N GLU A 92 -18.43 19.25 -6.23
CA GLU A 92 -18.82 20.41 -7.06
C GLU A 92 -18.40 21.75 -6.44
N SER A 93 -17.98 21.73 -5.17
CA SER A 93 -17.61 22.94 -4.44
C SER A 93 -16.38 23.63 -5.04
N LYS A 94 -16.44 24.97 -5.11
CA LYS A 94 -15.27 25.80 -5.42
C LYS A 94 -14.18 25.68 -4.34
N ILE A 95 -14.56 25.44 -3.08
CA ILE A 95 -13.61 25.21 -1.98
C ILE A 95 -12.81 23.93 -2.21
N ARG A 96 -13.39 22.91 -2.87
CA ARG A 96 -12.66 21.69 -3.25
C ARG A 96 -11.52 22.00 -4.21
N LEU A 97 -11.74 22.89 -5.19
CA LEU A 97 -10.73 23.28 -6.16
C LEU A 97 -9.56 24.01 -5.48
N ILE A 98 -9.87 24.88 -4.52
CA ILE A 98 -8.87 25.59 -3.71
C ILE A 98 -8.05 24.59 -2.88
N LEU A 99 -8.72 23.61 -2.27
CA LEU A 99 -8.05 22.54 -1.54
C LEU A 99 -7.10 21.76 -2.46
N TYR A 100 -7.53 21.38 -3.66
CA TYR A 100 -6.69 20.66 -4.62
C TYR A 100 -5.51 21.51 -5.07
N LYS A 101 -5.75 22.78 -5.44
CA LYS A 101 -4.69 23.73 -5.77
C LYS A 101 -3.61 23.74 -4.70
N ASN A 102 -3.99 23.95 -3.43
CA ASN A 102 -3.04 24.01 -2.33
C ASN A 102 -2.32 22.68 -2.05
N ILE A 103 -2.96 21.53 -2.31
CA ILE A 103 -2.33 20.22 -2.19
C ILE A 103 -1.27 20.03 -3.29
N PHE A 104 -1.64 20.22 -4.55
CA PHE A 104 -0.80 19.87 -5.69
C PHE A 104 0.30 20.91 -6.00
N SER A 105 0.17 22.14 -5.50
CA SER A 105 1.19 23.18 -5.64
C SER A 105 2.40 23.04 -4.69
N GLN A 106 2.40 22.04 -3.79
CA GLN A 106 3.47 21.89 -2.80
C GLN A 106 4.72 21.24 -3.39
N HIS A 107 5.88 21.87 -3.17
CA HIS A 107 7.17 21.39 -3.71
C HIS A 107 7.67 20.11 -3.05
N SER A 108 7.53 20.01 -1.73
CA SER A 108 7.99 18.85 -0.98
C SER A 108 7.39 18.88 0.41
N PHE A 109 6.39 18.05 0.69
CA PHE A 109 6.02 17.83 2.08
C PHE A 109 5.56 16.40 2.37
N LYS A 110 6.01 15.92 3.53
CA LYS A 110 5.72 14.64 4.20
C LYS A 110 4.23 14.35 4.45
N LEU A 111 3.32 15.24 4.05
CA LEU A 111 1.87 15.12 4.21
C LEU A 111 1.24 14.17 3.19
N MET A 112 1.99 13.75 2.19
CA MET A 112 1.54 12.77 1.23
C MET A 112 1.71 11.36 1.80
N ASN A 113 0.92 11.04 2.82
CA ASN A 113 0.48 9.66 2.92
C ASN A 113 -0.28 9.40 1.60
N ASN A 114 0.21 8.45 0.81
CA ASN A 114 -0.37 8.00 -0.47
C ASN A 114 -1.91 8.05 -0.46
N GLY A 115 -2.54 7.74 0.67
CA GLY A 115 -3.98 7.83 0.90
C GLY A 115 -4.69 9.16 0.57
N ILE A 116 -4.05 10.34 0.64
CA ILE A 116 -4.73 11.61 0.27
C ILE A 116 -4.88 11.72 -1.26
N ILE A 117 -3.77 11.61 -1.99
CA ILE A 117 -3.80 11.65 -3.48
C ILE A 117 -4.60 10.47 -4.02
N GLU A 118 -4.39 9.29 -3.45
CA GLU A 118 -5.15 8.08 -3.77
C GLU A 118 -6.65 8.30 -3.63
N LYS A 119 -7.10 8.92 -2.53
CA LYS A 119 -8.51 9.24 -2.35
C LYS A 119 -9.01 10.26 -3.37
N ILE A 120 -8.20 11.26 -3.72
CA ILE A 120 -8.56 12.26 -4.73
C ILE A 120 -8.78 11.58 -6.09
N PHE A 121 -7.83 10.78 -6.57
CA PHE A 121 -7.95 10.09 -7.86
C PHE A 121 -9.01 8.99 -7.85
N ASN A 122 -9.19 8.26 -6.75
CA ASN A 122 -10.30 7.31 -6.63
C ASN A 122 -11.67 8.00 -6.72
N ASN A 123 -11.82 9.22 -6.19
CA ASN A 123 -13.07 9.98 -6.37
C ASN A 123 -13.29 10.36 -7.85
N GLU A 124 -12.25 10.69 -8.61
CA GLU A 124 -12.39 10.98 -10.04
C GLU A 124 -12.82 9.73 -10.82
N ILE A 125 -12.24 8.58 -10.52
CA ILE A 125 -12.61 7.28 -11.12
C ILE A 125 -14.07 6.91 -10.78
N GLN A 126 -14.52 7.21 -9.55
CA GLN A 126 -15.93 7.01 -9.19
C GLN A 126 -16.90 7.87 -10.00
N GLN A 127 -16.45 9.04 -10.49
CA GLN A 127 -17.26 9.88 -11.37
C GLN A 127 -17.18 9.44 -12.83
N ASN A 128 -16.01 9.01 -13.28
CA ASN A 128 -15.77 8.46 -14.60
C ASN A 128 -14.60 7.47 -14.53
N ASP A 129 -14.90 6.18 -14.66
CA ASP A 129 -13.96 5.07 -14.51
C ASP A 129 -12.85 5.07 -15.56
N GLN A 130 -13.14 5.63 -16.74
CA GLN A 130 -12.21 5.73 -17.86
C GLN A 130 -11.47 7.07 -17.94
N ILE A 131 -11.62 7.97 -16.96
CA ILE A 131 -11.11 9.34 -17.05
C ILE A 131 -9.60 9.42 -17.35
N PHE A 132 -8.79 8.50 -16.82
CA PHE A 132 -7.36 8.46 -17.07
C PHE A 132 -7.00 7.88 -18.45
N PHE A 133 -7.82 7.00 -19.01
CA PHE A 133 -7.68 6.56 -20.41
C PHE A 133 -8.04 7.70 -21.37
N ILE A 134 -9.16 8.39 -21.11
CA ILE A 134 -9.56 9.58 -21.88
C ILE A 134 -8.46 10.65 -21.80
N LEU A 135 -7.84 10.85 -20.64
CA LEU A 135 -6.74 11.80 -20.48
C LEU A 135 -5.52 11.46 -21.35
N ILE A 136 -5.24 10.16 -21.57
CA ILE A 136 -4.18 9.72 -22.48
C ILE A 136 -4.56 10.05 -23.93
N GLU A 137 -5.77 9.70 -24.37
CA GLU A 137 -6.21 9.84 -25.76
C GLU A 137 -6.52 11.29 -26.17
N ASN A 138 -7.29 11.99 -25.33
CA ASN A 138 -7.75 13.35 -25.58
C ASN A 138 -7.77 14.15 -24.26
N PRO A 139 -6.66 14.82 -23.92
CA PRO A 139 -6.54 15.50 -22.65
C PRO A 139 -7.51 16.68 -22.55
N GLU A 140 -7.82 17.36 -23.65
CA GLU A 140 -8.77 18.48 -23.64
C GLU A 140 -10.16 18.04 -23.18
N VAL A 141 -10.64 16.91 -23.70
CA VAL A 141 -11.93 16.32 -23.30
C VAL A 141 -11.89 15.89 -21.84
N ALA A 142 -10.84 15.22 -21.39
CA ALA A 142 -10.71 14.80 -19.98
C ALA A 142 -10.74 15.99 -19.00
N LEU A 143 -10.04 17.08 -19.34
CA LEU A 143 -9.96 18.28 -18.51
C LEU A 143 -11.24 19.13 -18.57
N GLN A 144 -12.04 19.02 -19.64
CA GLN A 144 -13.40 19.58 -19.70
C GLN A 144 -14.38 18.77 -18.84
N LEU A 145 -14.28 17.43 -18.84
CA LEU A 145 -15.11 16.55 -18.03
C LEU A 145 -14.86 16.71 -16.53
N SER A 146 -13.62 17.03 -16.13
CA SER A 146 -13.26 17.27 -14.73
C SER A 146 -12.47 18.56 -14.54
N ILE A 147 -13.17 19.62 -14.09
CA ILE A 147 -12.57 20.88 -13.64
C ILE A 147 -11.57 20.63 -12.49
N ARG A 148 -11.79 19.58 -11.70
CA ARG A 148 -10.87 19.15 -10.62
C ARG A 148 -9.56 18.63 -11.19
N LEU A 149 -9.59 17.75 -12.20
CA LEU A 149 -8.38 17.29 -12.89
C LEU A 149 -7.67 18.43 -13.61
N LYS A 150 -8.42 19.38 -14.20
CA LYS A 150 -7.85 20.61 -14.74
C LYS A 150 -7.09 21.40 -13.68
N THR A 151 -7.72 21.61 -12.52
CA THR A 151 -7.06 22.28 -11.39
C THR A 151 -5.81 21.52 -10.94
N ILE A 152 -5.82 20.19 -10.93
CA ILE A 152 -4.65 19.39 -10.57
C ILE A 152 -3.54 19.58 -11.61
N ASN A 153 -3.85 19.46 -12.90
CA ASN A 153 -2.91 19.65 -14.00
C ASN A 153 -2.23 21.02 -13.93
N ASP A 154 -3.02 22.08 -13.73
CA ASP A 154 -2.53 23.46 -13.74
C ASP A 154 -1.63 23.80 -12.53
N ASN A 155 -1.63 22.97 -11.48
CA ASN A 155 -0.84 23.21 -10.27
C ASN A 155 0.36 22.26 -10.11
N ILE A 156 0.57 21.31 -11.04
CA ILE A 156 1.80 20.51 -11.08
C ILE A 156 2.87 21.30 -11.83
N ASN A 157 3.75 21.96 -11.07
CA ASN A 157 4.74 22.89 -11.62
C ASN A 157 5.87 22.20 -12.42
N ASP A 158 6.29 20.99 -12.02
CA ASP A 158 7.39 20.25 -12.63
C ASP A 158 7.09 18.75 -12.59
N ILE A 159 7.27 18.08 -13.72
CA ILE A 159 7.10 16.63 -13.85
C ILE A 159 8.16 15.85 -13.06
N ASN A 160 9.29 16.48 -12.70
CA ASN A 160 10.34 15.90 -11.85
C ASN A 160 10.15 16.18 -10.35
N SER A 161 9.05 16.84 -9.97
CA SER A 161 8.71 17.09 -8.57
C SER A 161 8.37 15.79 -7.81
N ASN A 162 8.49 15.81 -6.48
CA ASN A 162 8.02 14.70 -5.63
C ASN A 162 6.50 14.49 -5.82
N MET A 163 5.75 15.57 -6.03
CA MET A 163 4.31 15.52 -6.30
C MET A 163 3.99 14.67 -7.53
N ALA A 164 4.70 14.92 -8.64
CA ALA A 164 4.52 14.19 -9.89
C ALA A 164 4.88 12.70 -9.74
N GLU A 165 5.93 12.39 -8.98
CA GLU A 165 6.29 11.02 -8.60
C GLU A 165 5.14 10.33 -7.87
N PHE A 166 4.63 10.89 -6.77
CA PHE A 166 3.50 10.31 -6.04
C PHE A 166 2.25 10.15 -6.91
N CYS A 167 1.94 11.13 -7.77
CA CYS A 167 0.82 11.02 -8.70
C CYS A 167 1.00 9.83 -9.64
N CYS A 168 2.21 9.66 -10.20
CA CYS A 168 2.56 8.55 -11.07
C CYS A 168 2.36 7.21 -10.35
N GLU A 169 2.81 7.09 -9.09
CA GLU A 169 2.65 5.86 -8.30
C GLU A 169 1.18 5.49 -8.07
N ILE A 170 0.37 6.46 -7.66
CA ILE A 170 -1.05 6.23 -7.41
C ILE A 170 -1.77 5.86 -8.70
N ILE A 171 -1.52 6.59 -9.79
CA ILE A 171 -2.14 6.29 -11.10
C ILE A 171 -1.68 4.93 -11.61
N GLN A 172 -0.42 4.54 -11.41
CA GLN A 172 0.06 3.20 -11.75
C GLN A 172 -0.73 2.13 -10.98
N SER A 173 -0.99 2.34 -9.68
CA SER A 173 -1.79 1.41 -8.85
C SER A 173 -3.24 1.30 -9.31
N ILE A 174 -3.78 2.36 -9.93
CA ILE A 174 -5.10 2.36 -10.56
C ILE A 174 -5.07 1.47 -11.81
N PHE A 175 -4.09 1.66 -12.69
CA PHE A 175 -3.95 0.84 -13.90
C PHE A 175 -3.70 -0.65 -13.60
N ASN A 176 -3.09 -0.98 -12.47
CA ASN A 176 -2.88 -2.36 -12.05
C ASN A 176 -4.19 -3.15 -11.90
N LYS A 177 -5.34 -2.48 -11.71
CA LYS A 177 -6.67 -3.10 -11.63
C LYS A 177 -7.18 -3.65 -12.96
N PHE A 178 -6.62 -3.21 -14.09
CA PHE A 178 -7.06 -3.60 -15.44
C PHE A 178 -6.20 -4.73 -16.00
N GLU A 179 -6.78 -5.55 -16.87
CA GLU A 179 -6.07 -6.62 -17.56
C GLU A 179 -5.27 -6.11 -18.77
N LEU A 180 -4.28 -6.89 -19.23
CA LEU A 180 -3.40 -6.44 -20.32
C LEU A 180 -4.18 -6.10 -21.59
N ASN A 181 -5.20 -6.90 -21.94
CA ASN A 181 -6.06 -6.69 -23.11
C ASN A 181 -6.82 -5.35 -23.08
N GLU A 182 -7.18 -4.85 -21.89
CA GLU A 182 -7.82 -3.55 -21.71
C GLU A 182 -6.82 -2.40 -21.89
N LEU A 183 -5.53 -2.63 -21.58
CA LEU A 183 -4.49 -1.63 -21.72
C LEU A 183 -3.98 -1.50 -23.16
N VAL A 184 -3.94 -2.60 -23.93
CA VAL A 184 -3.38 -2.61 -25.31
C VAL A 184 -3.85 -1.44 -26.19
N PRO A 185 -5.15 -1.10 -26.28
CA PRO A 185 -5.63 -0.05 -27.17
C PRO A 185 -4.98 1.33 -26.92
N TYR A 186 -4.58 1.60 -25.68
CA TYR A 186 -4.06 2.90 -25.25
C TYR A 186 -2.53 3.01 -25.34
N PHE A 187 -1.84 1.92 -25.71
CA PHE A 187 -0.39 1.87 -25.75
C PHE A 187 0.20 2.91 -26.69
N ARG A 188 -0.27 2.98 -27.95
CA ARG A 188 0.22 3.99 -28.91
C ARG A 188 -0.06 5.41 -28.45
N ASN A 189 -1.28 5.65 -27.99
CA ASN A 189 -1.72 6.97 -27.55
C ASN A 189 -0.84 7.50 -26.40
N SER A 190 -0.42 6.60 -25.48
CA SER A 190 0.49 6.96 -24.38
C SER A 190 1.91 7.32 -24.85
N ILE A 191 2.38 6.75 -25.96
CA ILE A 191 3.68 7.09 -26.55
C ILE A 191 3.57 8.41 -27.31
N GLU A 192 2.51 8.56 -28.12
CA GLU A 192 2.26 9.77 -28.89
C GLU A 192 2.09 11.01 -28.00
N SER A 193 1.38 10.90 -26.88
CA SER A 193 1.21 11.99 -25.91
C SER A 193 2.56 12.48 -25.37
N LEU A 194 3.48 11.56 -25.11
CA LEU A 194 4.82 11.86 -24.59
C LEU A 194 5.76 12.40 -25.67
N MET A 195 5.56 12.01 -26.93
CA MET A 195 6.31 12.56 -28.06
C MET A 195 5.89 13.99 -28.42
N LYS A 196 4.62 14.36 -28.25
CA LYS A 196 4.10 15.70 -28.58
C LYS A 196 4.66 16.83 -27.69
N GLN A 197 5.24 16.50 -26.53
CA GLN A 197 5.80 17.46 -25.55
C GLN A 197 4.85 18.63 -25.21
N GLU A 198 3.54 18.38 -25.21
CA GLU A 198 2.57 19.39 -24.80
C GLU A 198 2.74 19.70 -23.31
N ASN A 199 2.43 20.95 -22.92
CA ASN A 199 2.60 21.46 -21.55
C ASN A 199 1.46 20.97 -20.63
N LEU A 200 1.25 19.64 -20.61
CA LEU A 200 0.18 18.94 -19.90
C LEU A 200 0.79 17.91 -18.94
N PRO A 201 1.31 18.35 -17.77
CA PRO A 201 2.06 17.51 -16.85
C PRO A 201 1.23 16.30 -16.38
N LEU A 202 -0.09 16.45 -16.17
CA LEU A 202 -0.92 15.34 -15.71
C LEU A 202 -1.08 14.26 -16.79
N GLN A 203 -1.20 14.63 -18.07
CA GLN A 203 -1.23 13.67 -19.18
C GLN A 203 0.10 12.91 -19.27
N GLN A 204 1.23 13.62 -19.14
CA GLN A 204 2.56 13.00 -19.19
C GLN A 204 2.76 12.03 -18.02
N ILE A 205 2.40 12.43 -16.79
CA ILE A 205 2.43 11.56 -15.60
C ILE A 205 1.55 10.33 -15.80
N THR A 206 0.32 10.52 -16.30
CA THR A 206 -0.64 9.43 -16.53
C THR A 206 -0.12 8.46 -17.59
N SER A 207 0.48 8.97 -18.67
CA SER A 207 1.03 8.17 -19.75
C SER A 207 2.25 7.36 -19.30
N ILE A 208 3.14 7.94 -18.48
CA ILE A 208 4.28 7.22 -17.88
C ILE A 208 3.79 6.15 -16.89
N ALA A 209 2.83 6.49 -16.02
CA ALA A 209 2.23 5.55 -15.08
C ALA A 209 1.58 4.36 -15.78
N PHE A 210 0.83 4.63 -16.85
CA PHE A 210 0.25 3.62 -17.72
C PHE A 210 1.34 2.72 -18.33
N LEU A 211 2.39 3.29 -18.90
CA LEU A 211 3.47 2.52 -19.54
C LEU A 211 4.21 1.62 -18.56
N LYS A 212 4.49 2.10 -17.35
CA LYS A 212 5.12 1.28 -16.30
C LYS A 212 4.27 0.04 -15.98
N GLU A 213 2.96 0.22 -15.85
CA GLU A 213 2.05 -0.89 -15.56
C GLU A 213 1.87 -1.82 -16.76
N PHE A 214 1.72 -1.26 -17.96
CA PHE A 214 1.64 -2.02 -19.20
C PHE A 214 2.86 -2.92 -19.38
N ILE A 215 4.08 -2.38 -19.20
CA ILE A 215 5.33 -3.13 -19.30
C ILE A 215 5.38 -4.25 -18.26
N SER A 216 4.97 -3.97 -17.01
CA SER A 216 4.92 -4.98 -15.96
C SER A 216 3.98 -6.13 -16.32
N LYS A 217 2.76 -5.83 -16.76
CA LYS A 217 1.80 -6.85 -17.17
C LYS A 217 2.23 -7.58 -18.45
N TYR A 218 2.84 -6.87 -19.38
CA TYR A 218 3.40 -7.44 -20.61
C TYR A 218 4.40 -8.54 -20.29
N TRP A 219 5.37 -8.27 -19.42
CA TRP A 219 6.39 -9.25 -19.04
C TRP A 219 5.87 -10.42 -18.24
N LYS A 220 4.95 -10.18 -17.29
CA LYS A 220 4.25 -11.26 -16.57
C LYS A 220 3.53 -12.23 -17.52
N ASN A 221 2.95 -11.70 -18.59
CA ASN A 221 2.20 -12.46 -19.57
C ASN A 221 3.09 -13.14 -20.61
N TYR A 222 4.21 -12.52 -20.99
CA TYR A 222 5.10 -13.00 -22.03
C TYR A 222 5.67 -14.41 -21.77
N PHE A 223 6.04 -14.74 -20.52
CA PHE A 223 6.58 -16.06 -20.17
C PHE A 223 5.51 -17.15 -19.93
N GLN A 224 4.22 -16.81 -20.00
CA GLN A 224 3.15 -17.80 -19.86
C GLN A 224 2.97 -18.59 -21.15
N LYS A 225 2.86 -19.91 -21.05
CA LYS A 225 2.93 -20.85 -22.19
C LYS A 225 1.87 -20.63 -23.29
N GLU A 226 0.77 -19.93 -23.01
CA GLU A 226 -0.37 -19.76 -23.94
C GLU A 226 -0.63 -18.30 -24.36
N ASN A 227 0.28 -17.36 -24.08
CA ASN A 227 -0.02 -15.94 -24.27
C ASN A 227 0.25 -15.42 -25.70
N LEU A 228 -0.77 -15.52 -26.56
CA LEU A 228 -0.75 -15.00 -27.94
C LEU A 228 -0.72 -13.46 -28.00
N LEU A 229 -1.30 -12.79 -26.99
CA LEU A 229 -1.44 -11.34 -26.95
C LEU A 229 -0.07 -10.65 -26.87
N SER A 230 0.78 -11.01 -25.90
CA SER A 230 2.11 -10.41 -25.76
C SER A 230 2.98 -10.62 -27.01
N LYS A 231 2.86 -11.78 -27.67
CA LYS A 231 3.60 -12.09 -28.89
C LYS A 231 3.16 -11.23 -30.08
N SER A 232 1.86 -10.94 -30.21
CA SER A 232 1.37 -10.05 -31.27
C SER A 232 1.88 -8.61 -31.16
N LEU A 233 2.24 -8.15 -29.95
CA LEU A 233 2.67 -6.78 -29.69
C LEU A 233 4.17 -6.55 -29.92
N ILE A 234 4.96 -7.61 -30.14
CA ILE A 234 6.43 -7.52 -30.28
C ILE A 234 6.82 -6.53 -31.39
N ASN A 235 6.20 -6.66 -32.57
CA ASN A 235 6.50 -5.79 -33.72
C ASN A 235 6.22 -4.32 -33.41
N GLU A 236 5.12 -4.05 -32.70
CA GLU A 236 4.73 -2.70 -32.32
C GLU A 236 5.70 -2.09 -31.30
N ILE A 237 6.05 -2.85 -30.27
CA ILE A 237 7.04 -2.45 -29.26
C ILE A 237 8.38 -2.18 -29.95
N ASN A 238 8.85 -3.07 -30.82
CA ASN A 238 10.09 -2.88 -31.56
C ASN A 238 10.11 -1.61 -32.42
N ASN A 239 8.99 -1.32 -33.11
CA ASN A 239 8.88 -0.11 -33.92
C ASN A 239 9.01 1.15 -33.06
N ILE A 240 8.39 1.17 -31.88
CA ILE A 240 8.50 2.30 -30.93
C ILE A 240 9.91 2.41 -30.35
N LEU A 241 10.48 1.30 -29.89
CA LEU A 241 11.82 1.29 -29.32
C LEU A 241 12.91 1.58 -30.38
N LYS A 242 12.62 1.47 -31.68
CA LYS A 242 13.55 1.88 -32.75
C LYS A 242 13.65 3.40 -32.92
N ILE A 243 12.66 4.15 -32.45
CA ILE A 243 12.65 5.62 -32.58
C ILE A 243 13.83 6.19 -31.77
N SER A 244 14.86 6.65 -32.48
CA SER A 244 16.05 7.26 -31.89
C SER A 244 15.86 8.77 -31.68
N GLY A 245 16.54 9.33 -30.69
CA GLY A 245 16.60 10.79 -30.47
C GLY A 245 15.67 11.36 -29.39
N HIS A 246 14.73 10.57 -28.85
CA HIS A 246 13.87 11.02 -27.75
C HIS A 246 14.35 10.46 -26.39
N LEU A 247 14.72 11.34 -25.46
CA LEU A 247 15.16 11.01 -24.08
C LEU A 247 14.16 10.13 -23.33
N PHE A 248 12.86 10.36 -23.55
CA PHE A 248 11.79 9.55 -22.98
C PHE A 248 11.83 8.10 -23.48
N ILE A 249 12.06 7.87 -24.78
CA ILE A 249 12.11 6.53 -25.36
C ILE A 249 13.33 5.77 -24.84
N GLN A 250 14.46 6.44 -24.67
CA GLN A 250 15.64 5.84 -24.02
C GLN A 250 15.36 5.44 -22.57
N SER A 251 14.62 6.28 -21.84
CA SER A 251 14.20 5.97 -20.46
C SER A 251 13.24 4.78 -20.42
N MET A 252 12.29 4.71 -21.36
CA MET A 252 11.38 3.58 -21.53
C MET A 252 12.11 2.30 -21.89
N GLN A 253 13.04 2.32 -22.84
CA GLN A 253 13.88 1.16 -23.21
C GLN A 253 14.63 0.62 -21.99
N THR A 254 15.24 1.53 -21.23
CA THR A 254 15.99 1.18 -20.02
C THR A 254 15.05 0.57 -18.98
N TYR A 255 13.89 1.19 -18.72
CA TYR A 255 12.86 0.64 -17.83
C TYR A 255 12.35 -0.72 -18.28
N PHE A 256 12.10 -0.92 -19.57
CA PHE A 256 11.60 -2.16 -20.17
C PHE A 256 12.53 -3.35 -19.88
N ILE A 257 13.85 -3.15 -20.03
CA ILE A 257 14.87 -4.15 -19.73
C ILE A 257 14.97 -4.41 -18.22
N LEU A 258 14.98 -3.36 -17.42
CA LEU A 258 15.18 -3.45 -15.98
C LEU A 258 13.98 -4.08 -15.25
N ASP A 259 12.76 -3.81 -15.73
CA ASP A 259 11.53 -4.38 -15.19
C ASP A 259 11.47 -5.89 -15.42
N LEU A 260 11.83 -6.35 -16.62
CA LEU A 260 11.99 -7.76 -16.97
C LEU A 260 12.91 -8.48 -15.97
N TYR A 261 14.09 -7.91 -15.72
CA TYR A 261 15.12 -8.49 -14.86
C TYR A 261 14.65 -8.68 -13.40
N LYS A 262 13.82 -7.77 -12.91
CA LYS A 262 13.28 -7.88 -11.55
C LYS A 262 12.10 -8.86 -11.42
N GLN A 263 11.27 -8.97 -12.45
CA GLN A 263 10.04 -9.76 -12.36
C GLN A 263 10.26 -11.24 -12.67
N SER A 264 11.30 -11.56 -13.43
CA SER A 264 11.53 -12.91 -13.92
C SER A 264 12.98 -13.33 -13.68
N SER A 265 13.16 -14.48 -13.03
CA SER A 265 14.43 -15.19 -13.07
C SER A 265 14.52 -15.89 -14.43
N PHE A 266 14.97 -15.18 -15.46
CA PHE A 266 15.18 -15.78 -16.77
C PHE A 266 16.64 -16.22 -16.95
N ASN A 267 16.84 -17.34 -17.62
CA ASN A 267 18.18 -17.89 -17.84
C ASN A 267 18.82 -17.30 -19.11
N ILE A 268 20.13 -17.54 -19.28
CA ILE A 268 20.89 -17.08 -20.45
C ILE A 268 20.24 -17.52 -21.77
N LYS A 269 19.64 -18.72 -21.83
CA LYS A 269 18.96 -19.21 -23.04
C LYS A 269 17.73 -18.38 -23.41
N GLN A 270 16.93 -17.98 -22.41
CA GLN A 270 15.78 -17.10 -22.59
C GLN A 270 16.22 -15.68 -22.99
N PHE A 271 17.34 -15.20 -22.44
CA PHE A 271 17.92 -13.92 -22.86
C PHE A 271 18.34 -13.91 -24.34
N GLU A 272 18.97 -14.99 -24.80
CA GLU A 272 19.34 -15.14 -26.21
C GLU A 272 18.12 -15.27 -27.15
N MET A 273 16.98 -15.76 -26.66
CA MET A 273 15.71 -15.69 -27.38
C MET A 273 15.20 -14.26 -27.46
N LEU A 274 15.19 -13.54 -26.33
CA LEU A 274 14.76 -12.14 -26.26
C LEU A 274 15.58 -11.22 -27.15
N LYS A 275 16.90 -11.43 -27.27
CA LYS A 275 17.76 -10.70 -28.22
C LYS A 275 17.31 -10.82 -29.67
N LYS A 276 16.76 -11.97 -30.06
CA LYS A 276 16.26 -12.20 -31.43
C LYS A 276 14.91 -11.53 -31.65
N GLU A 277 14.12 -11.38 -30.59
CA GLU A 277 12.77 -10.83 -30.66
C GLU A 277 12.71 -9.32 -30.40
N PHE A 278 13.65 -8.76 -29.64
CA PHE A 278 13.63 -7.36 -29.22
C PHE A 278 14.95 -6.63 -29.51
N LEU A 279 14.86 -5.58 -30.33
CA LEU A 279 16.01 -4.77 -30.78
C LEU A 279 16.77 -4.12 -29.62
N CYS A 280 16.07 -3.74 -28.54
CA CYS A 280 16.68 -3.05 -27.39
C CYS A 280 17.70 -3.91 -26.62
N PHE A 281 17.78 -5.22 -26.90
CA PHE A 281 18.71 -6.15 -26.26
C PHE A 281 19.95 -6.49 -27.12
N GLU A 282 19.98 -6.12 -28.42
CA GLU A 282 21.01 -6.57 -29.36
C GLU A 282 22.45 -6.25 -28.90
N ASN A 283 22.65 -5.07 -28.29
CA ASN A 283 23.97 -4.59 -27.87
C ASN A 283 24.26 -4.75 -26.37
N ARG A 284 23.46 -5.54 -25.64
CA ARG A 284 23.60 -5.71 -24.18
C ARG A 284 24.09 -7.12 -23.83
N SER A 285 25.06 -7.24 -22.93
CA SER A 285 25.39 -8.54 -22.33
C SER A 285 24.51 -8.84 -21.11
N PHE A 286 24.23 -10.12 -20.87
CA PHE A 286 23.44 -10.57 -19.72
C PHE A 286 24.11 -10.15 -18.38
N ILE A 287 25.44 -10.27 -18.32
CA ILE A 287 26.24 -9.98 -17.13
C ILE A 287 26.27 -8.47 -16.83
N GLU A 288 26.37 -7.61 -17.85
CA GLU A 288 26.30 -6.15 -17.65
C GLU A 288 24.94 -5.72 -17.10
N ILE A 289 23.84 -6.29 -17.61
CA ILE A 289 22.51 -5.99 -17.09
C ILE A 289 22.41 -6.43 -15.62
N GLU A 290 22.83 -7.66 -15.29
CA GLU A 290 22.79 -8.19 -13.92
C GLU A 290 23.53 -7.31 -12.91
N ILE A 291 24.77 -6.92 -13.24
CA ILE A 291 25.63 -6.13 -12.36
C ILE A 291 25.14 -4.67 -12.27
N ASN A 292 24.73 -4.09 -13.40
CA ASN A 292 24.43 -2.66 -13.48
C ASN A 292 22.96 -2.31 -13.25
N THR A 293 22.05 -3.30 -13.08
CA THR A 293 20.61 -3.08 -12.91
C THR A 293 20.32 -2.00 -11.86
N ASN A 294 20.94 -2.10 -10.68
CA ASN A 294 20.71 -1.15 -9.59
C ASN A 294 21.31 0.24 -9.88
N MET A 295 22.42 0.31 -10.62
CA MET A 295 23.06 1.57 -11.01
C MET A 295 22.25 2.29 -12.10
N GLU A 296 21.86 1.59 -13.15
CA GLU A 296 21.05 2.13 -14.24
C GLU A 296 19.66 2.58 -13.77
N MET A 297 19.06 1.87 -12.81
CA MET A 297 17.82 2.29 -12.17
C MET A 297 17.92 3.65 -11.46
N ASN A 298 19.07 3.94 -10.84
CA ASN A 298 19.27 5.21 -10.14
C ASN A 298 19.43 6.38 -11.11
N LEU A 299 19.85 6.11 -12.35
CA LEU A 299 20.03 7.08 -13.43
C LEU A 299 18.74 7.37 -14.21
N LEU A 300 17.70 6.53 -14.08
CA LEU A 300 16.40 6.79 -14.68
C LEU A 300 15.80 8.12 -14.17
N PRO A 301 15.04 8.85 -15.02
CA PRO A 301 14.25 9.97 -14.56
C PRO A 301 13.31 9.55 -13.44
N LYS A 302 12.99 10.47 -12.54
CA LYS A 302 12.30 10.19 -11.28
C LYS A 302 10.99 9.40 -11.47
N LEU A 303 10.17 9.78 -12.43
CA LEU A 303 8.89 9.10 -12.72
C LEU A 303 9.06 7.65 -13.19
N TRP A 304 10.18 7.35 -13.85
CA TRP A 304 10.53 6.01 -14.31
C TRP A 304 11.16 5.16 -13.22
N LYS A 305 11.63 5.76 -12.13
CA LYS A 305 12.13 4.98 -11.00
C LYS A 305 11.01 4.07 -10.50
N GLN A 306 11.37 2.81 -10.27
CA GLN A 306 10.45 1.90 -9.62
C GLN A 306 10.35 2.27 -8.14
N VAL A 307 9.12 2.25 -7.64
CA VAL A 307 8.85 2.47 -6.22
C VAL A 307 9.52 1.35 -5.42
N ARG A 308 10.46 1.73 -4.56
CA ARG A 308 11.01 0.79 -3.59
C ARG A 308 9.88 0.44 -2.62
N LYS A 309 9.49 -0.84 -2.56
CA LYS A 309 8.60 -1.30 -1.50
C LYS A 309 9.31 -1.10 -0.17
N VAL A 310 8.81 -0.15 0.62
CA VAL A 310 9.31 0.17 1.95
C VAL A 310 9.18 -1.09 2.81
N ASP A 311 10.29 -1.55 3.36
CA ASP A 311 10.31 -2.69 4.26
C ASP A 311 10.34 -2.24 5.73
N PHE A 312 10.29 -3.21 6.65
CA PHE A 312 10.38 -2.92 8.08
C PHE A 312 11.68 -2.19 8.45
N LYS A 313 12.79 -2.50 7.77
CA LYS A 313 14.10 -1.90 8.07
C LYS A 313 14.10 -0.42 7.68
N ASP A 314 13.46 -0.07 6.57
CA ASP A 314 13.28 1.32 6.14
C ASP A 314 12.45 2.10 7.18
N LEU A 315 11.32 1.55 7.64
CA LEU A 315 10.48 2.15 8.69
C LEU A 315 11.26 2.34 10.01
N TYR A 316 12.00 1.31 10.44
CA TYR A 316 12.81 1.37 11.66
C TYR A 316 13.90 2.45 11.57
N THR A 317 14.61 2.49 10.44
CA THR A 317 15.69 3.47 10.19
C THR A 317 15.15 4.89 10.18
N PHE A 318 13.96 5.10 9.62
CA PHE A 318 13.32 6.43 9.57
C PHE A 318 12.98 6.97 10.96
N HIS A 319 12.52 6.12 11.88
CA HIS A 319 12.06 6.54 13.19
C HIS A 319 13.12 6.46 14.30
N ILE A 320 14.26 5.77 14.09
CA ILE A 320 15.23 5.49 15.15
C ILE A 320 15.76 6.75 15.85
N ALA A 321 15.97 7.84 15.09
CA ALA A 321 16.47 9.11 15.61
C ALA A 321 15.48 9.81 16.57
N ASN A 322 14.18 9.54 16.40
CA ASN A 322 13.09 10.22 17.10
C ASN A 322 12.19 9.25 17.88
N LEU A 323 12.68 8.07 18.27
CA LEU A 323 11.88 7.04 18.95
C LEU A 323 11.20 7.54 20.24
N ASN A 324 11.82 8.51 20.91
CA ASN A 324 11.30 9.11 22.15
C ASN A 324 10.01 9.92 21.92
N GLU A 325 9.78 10.41 20.70
CA GLU A 325 8.56 11.13 20.32
C GLU A 325 7.38 10.18 20.06
N TYR A 326 7.65 8.88 19.86
CA TYR A 326 6.66 7.87 19.48
C TYR A 326 6.71 6.64 20.40
N PRO A 327 6.18 6.73 21.64
CA PRO A 327 6.30 5.67 22.65
C PRO A 327 5.71 4.34 22.19
N PHE A 328 4.61 4.37 21.44
CA PHE A 328 4.02 3.16 20.86
C PHE A 328 4.97 2.50 19.83
N LEU A 329 5.55 3.27 18.92
CA LEU A 329 6.48 2.72 17.91
C LEU A 329 7.73 2.15 18.56
N SER A 330 8.23 2.79 19.62
CA SER A 330 9.34 2.27 20.43
C SER A 330 9.05 0.87 20.99
N VAL A 331 7.86 0.68 21.60
CA VAL A 331 7.42 -0.63 22.09
C VAL A 331 7.22 -1.62 20.94
N PHE A 332 6.60 -1.19 19.85
CA PHE A 332 6.36 -2.04 18.67
C PHE A 332 7.66 -2.57 18.07
N PHE A 333 8.65 -1.70 17.82
CA PHE A 333 9.94 -2.12 17.26
C PHE A 333 10.72 -3.04 18.20
N LYS A 334 10.71 -2.75 19.50
CA LYS A 334 11.33 -3.60 20.52
C LYS A 334 10.79 -5.03 20.50
N HIS A 335 9.50 -5.20 20.24
CA HIS A 335 8.83 -6.50 20.29
C HIS A 335 8.45 -7.08 18.91
N TYR A 336 8.85 -6.45 17.80
CA TYR A 336 8.41 -6.83 16.45
C TYR A 336 8.64 -8.30 16.11
N ASN A 337 9.82 -8.84 16.43
CA ASN A 337 10.12 -10.25 16.18
C ASN A 337 9.28 -11.19 17.06
N SER A 338 9.00 -10.81 18.31
CA SER A 338 8.12 -11.55 19.22
C SER A 338 6.66 -11.51 18.76
N LEU A 339 6.19 -10.37 18.23
CA LEU A 339 4.82 -10.23 17.73
C LEU A 339 4.53 -11.18 16.55
N LYS A 340 5.53 -11.51 15.72
CA LYS A 340 5.40 -12.51 14.64
C LYS A 340 5.03 -13.92 15.17
N LEU A 341 5.29 -14.19 16.45
CA LEU A 341 4.98 -15.47 17.08
C LEU A 341 3.51 -15.59 17.51
N ILE A 342 2.75 -14.49 17.55
CA ILE A 342 1.32 -14.52 17.95
C ILE A 342 0.50 -15.46 17.06
N LYS A 343 0.88 -15.61 15.79
CA LYS A 343 0.22 -16.54 14.84
C LYS A 343 0.19 -18.00 15.35
N TYR A 344 1.14 -18.38 16.21
CA TYR A 344 1.25 -19.71 16.79
C TYR A 344 0.34 -19.92 18.00
N LEU A 345 -0.23 -18.86 18.58
CA LEU A 345 -1.10 -18.95 19.74
C LEU A 345 -2.41 -19.70 19.44
N TYR A 346 -3.02 -19.44 18.28
CA TYR A 346 -4.30 -20.06 17.91
C TYR A 346 -4.20 -21.59 17.74
N PRO A 347 -3.23 -22.14 16.97
CA PRO A 347 -3.03 -23.59 16.92
C PRO A 347 -2.78 -24.22 18.29
N ILE A 348 -2.00 -23.55 19.15
CA ILE A 348 -1.71 -24.02 20.51
C ILE A 348 -3.00 -24.15 21.32
N ILE A 349 -3.74 -23.05 21.47
CA ILE A 349 -4.99 -23.01 22.24
C ILE A 349 -6.02 -23.99 21.66
N ARG A 350 -6.13 -24.06 20.34
CA ARG A 350 -7.12 -24.93 19.67
C ARG A 350 -6.88 -26.39 20.01
N PHE A 351 -5.64 -26.87 19.91
CA PHE A 351 -5.33 -28.27 20.23
C PHE A 351 -5.44 -28.56 21.72
N MET A 352 -4.95 -27.66 22.59
CA MET A 352 -5.11 -27.81 24.05
C MET A 352 -6.57 -27.89 24.48
N LYS A 353 -7.47 -27.11 23.87
CA LYS A 353 -8.92 -27.20 24.14
C LYS A 353 -9.50 -28.57 23.77
N ILE A 354 -9.11 -29.10 22.60
CA ILE A 354 -9.53 -30.44 22.16
C ILE A 354 -9.00 -31.47 23.14
N LEU A 355 -7.72 -31.37 23.49
CA LEU A 355 -7.05 -32.26 24.43
C LEU A 355 -7.76 -32.26 25.79
N ASN A 356 -8.02 -31.10 26.38
CA ASN A 356 -8.74 -30.97 27.64
C ASN A 356 -10.16 -31.55 27.55
N SER A 357 -10.91 -31.24 26.49
CA SER A 357 -12.29 -31.75 26.33
C SER A 357 -12.36 -33.28 26.23
N LYS A 358 -11.39 -33.90 25.56
CA LYS A 358 -11.33 -35.36 25.40
C LYS A 358 -10.74 -36.06 26.63
N LEU A 359 -9.88 -35.39 27.39
CA LEU A 359 -9.25 -35.94 28.60
C LEU A 359 -10.07 -35.76 29.88
N GLU A 360 -10.92 -34.73 29.99
CA GLU A 360 -11.77 -34.48 31.18
C GLU A 360 -12.66 -35.68 31.56
N TYR A 361 -12.99 -36.56 30.61
CA TYR A 361 -13.90 -37.68 30.83
C TYR A 361 -13.26 -39.08 30.81
N HIS A 362 -12.00 -39.24 30.34
CA HIS A 362 -11.50 -40.56 29.94
C HIS A 362 -10.11 -40.98 30.45
N LEU A 363 -9.28 -40.06 30.98
CA LEU A 363 -7.90 -40.39 31.32
C LEU A 363 -7.52 -39.92 32.73
N THR A 364 -7.10 -40.87 33.57
CA THR A 364 -6.43 -40.53 34.84
C THR A 364 -5.07 -39.91 34.56
N ARG A 365 -4.59 -39.03 35.45
CA ARG A 365 -3.28 -38.37 35.33
C ARG A 365 -2.11 -39.34 35.08
N LYS A 366 -2.18 -40.54 35.66
CA LYS A 366 -1.19 -41.63 35.45
C LYS A 366 -1.22 -42.19 34.04
N ALA A 367 -2.39 -42.29 33.43
CA ALA A 367 -2.53 -42.77 32.06
C ALA A 367 -2.04 -41.70 31.05
N ALA A 368 -2.23 -40.41 31.33
CA ALA A 368 -1.72 -39.32 30.48
C ALA A 368 -0.17 -39.20 30.49
N GLN A 369 0.49 -39.67 31.55
CA GLN A 369 1.95 -39.71 31.66
C GLN A 369 2.59 -40.81 30.79
N ILE A 370 1.82 -41.84 30.41
CA ILE A 370 2.32 -43.01 29.68
C ILE A 370 1.85 -42.98 28.22
N MET A 371 0.61 -42.56 27.98
CA MET A 371 0.02 -42.51 26.64
C MET A 371 0.69 -41.44 25.78
N THR A 372 1.13 -41.82 24.59
CA THR A 372 1.71 -40.90 23.59
C THR A 372 0.62 -40.12 22.84
N PHE A 373 0.97 -38.98 22.23
CA PHE A 373 0.04 -38.25 21.36
C PHE A 373 -0.43 -39.11 20.18
N HIS A 374 0.43 -39.97 19.63
CA HIS A 374 0.06 -40.93 18.58
C HIS A 374 -1.03 -41.91 19.03
N GLU A 375 -0.86 -42.51 20.20
CA GLU A 375 -1.83 -43.45 20.77
C GLU A 375 -3.15 -42.74 21.12
N PHE A 376 -3.07 -41.54 21.68
CA PHE A 376 -4.24 -40.72 21.97
C PHE A 376 -5.04 -40.40 20.70
N ILE A 377 -4.39 -39.90 19.65
CA ILE A 377 -5.06 -39.56 18.39
C ILE A 377 -5.72 -40.80 17.79
N LYS A 378 -5.04 -41.95 17.79
CA LYS A 378 -5.62 -43.21 17.30
C LYS A 378 -6.84 -43.66 18.11
N LYS A 379 -6.76 -43.56 19.45
CA LYS A 379 -7.83 -44.01 20.34
C LYS A 379 -9.08 -43.12 20.25
N GLU A 380 -8.88 -41.83 20.07
CA GLU A 380 -9.94 -40.82 20.06
C GLU A 380 -10.56 -40.57 18.68
N SER A 381 -10.11 -41.29 17.65
CA SER A 381 -10.65 -41.17 16.29
C SER A 381 -11.64 -42.30 16.03
N VAL A 382 -12.86 -41.97 15.64
CA VAL A 382 -13.90 -42.96 15.30
C VAL A 382 -13.67 -43.54 13.89
N ASP A 383 -13.07 -42.77 12.99
CA ASP A 383 -12.76 -43.16 11.62
C ASP A 383 -11.44 -42.55 11.10
N ASP A 384 -11.03 -42.97 9.90
CA ASP A 384 -9.81 -42.49 9.24
C ASP A 384 -9.84 -40.97 8.95
N SER A 385 -11.02 -40.40 8.75
CA SER A 385 -11.17 -38.97 8.45
C SER A 385 -10.94 -38.10 9.69
N GLU A 386 -11.45 -38.54 10.84
CA GLU A 386 -11.23 -37.91 12.14
C GLU A 386 -9.75 -38.04 12.55
N TYR A 387 -9.15 -39.21 12.29
CA TYR A 387 -7.73 -39.45 12.51
C TYR A 387 -6.86 -38.46 11.72
N ILE A 388 -7.12 -38.28 10.42
CA ILE A 388 -6.39 -37.33 9.58
C ILE A 388 -6.55 -35.89 10.12
N ASN A 389 -7.76 -35.52 10.55
CA ASN A 389 -8.04 -34.19 11.07
C ASN A 389 -7.31 -33.92 12.41
N LEU A 390 -7.44 -34.82 13.39
CA LEU A 390 -6.78 -34.70 14.69
C LEU A 390 -5.26 -34.72 14.56
N LYS A 391 -4.72 -35.58 13.70
CA LYS A 391 -3.29 -35.60 13.38
C LYS A 391 -2.82 -34.26 12.79
N SER A 392 -3.56 -33.71 11.82
CA SER A 392 -3.23 -32.39 11.25
C SER A 392 -3.28 -31.26 12.29
N LEU A 393 -4.24 -31.33 13.23
CA LEU A 393 -4.33 -30.37 14.33
C LEU A 393 -3.16 -30.49 15.30
N PHE A 394 -2.74 -31.71 15.63
CA PHE A 394 -1.54 -31.95 16.43
C PHE A 394 -0.28 -31.45 15.73
N GLU A 395 -0.09 -31.73 14.43
CA GLU A 395 1.08 -31.27 13.67
C GLU A 395 1.17 -29.74 13.67
N LYS A 396 0.04 -29.04 13.49
CA LYS A 396 -0.03 -27.57 13.61
C LYS A 396 0.31 -27.09 15.02
N PHE A 397 -0.16 -27.80 16.05
CA PHE A 397 0.19 -27.53 17.44
C PHE A 397 1.69 -27.70 17.69
N ALA A 398 2.28 -28.83 17.27
CA ALA A 398 3.68 -29.16 17.49
C ALA A 398 4.61 -28.14 16.81
N VAL A 399 4.35 -27.82 15.54
CA VAL A 399 5.10 -26.78 14.82
C VAL A 399 4.98 -25.43 15.54
N SER A 400 3.79 -25.09 16.02
CA SER A 400 3.53 -23.81 16.71
C SER A 400 4.24 -23.74 18.06
N TRP A 401 4.16 -24.78 18.88
CA TRP A 401 4.83 -24.87 20.17
C TRP A 401 6.36 -24.81 20.01
N ASN A 402 6.91 -25.65 19.13
CA ASN A 402 8.35 -25.74 18.89
C ASN A 402 8.92 -24.42 18.35
N SER A 403 8.11 -23.62 17.66
CA SER A 403 8.49 -22.28 17.20
C SER A 403 8.52 -21.21 18.30
N VAL A 404 7.83 -21.41 19.43
CA VAL A 404 7.66 -20.41 20.50
C VAL A 404 8.42 -20.76 21.77
N ILE A 405 8.63 -22.04 22.06
CA ILE A 405 9.15 -22.54 23.34
C ILE A 405 10.53 -21.96 23.73
N SER A 406 11.40 -21.70 22.74
CA SER A 406 12.70 -21.06 22.97
C SER A 406 12.57 -19.65 23.54
N HIS A 407 11.48 -18.94 23.23
CA HIS A 407 11.19 -17.57 23.65
C HIS A 407 10.51 -17.47 25.03
N ILE A 408 10.14 -18.59 25.66
CA ILE A 408 9.53 -18.63 26.99
C ILE A 408 10.64 -18.63 28.05
N ASN A 409 10.89 -17.50 28.71
CA ASN A 409 11.97 -17.39 29.71
C ASN A 409 11.61 -18.01 31.06
N GLN A 410 10.33 -18.02 31.43
CA GLN A 410 9.83 -18.57 32.69
C GLN A 410 9.00 -19.81 32.41
N TYR A 411 9.67 -20.92 32.07
CA TYR A 411 9.01 -22.21 32.00
C TYR A 411 8.83 -22.74 33.42
N GLN A 412 7.66 -22.50 34.01
CA GLN A 412 7.32 -22.93 35.37
C GLN A 412 6.51 -24.24 35.31
N SER A 413 7.15 -25.34 34.91
CA SER A 413 6.59 -26.67 35.18
C SER A 413 7.13 -27.16 36.52
N LYS A 414 6.23 -27.59 37.41
CA LYS A 414 6.61 -28.23 38.68
C LYS A 414 7.17 -29.65 38.49
N GLU A 415 6.98 -30.24 37.30
CA GLU A 415 7.23 -31.66 37.03
C GLU A 415 8.32 -31.87 35.95
N PHE A 416 8.61 -30.86 35.11
CA PHE A 416 9.56 -30.99 34.01
C PHE A 416 10.52 -29.80 33.98
N PHE A 417 11.82 -30.07 34.15
CA PHE A 417 12.87 -29.03 34.15
C PHE A 417 13.25 -28.56 32.74
N ASP A 418 13.06 -29.42 31.73
CA ASP A 418 13.39 -29.13 30.34
C ASP A 418 12.17 -28.72 29.51
N LYS A 419 12.42 -27.81 28.57
CA LYS A 419 11.45 -27.35 27.59
C LYS A 419 11.15 -28.48 26.58
N PRO A 420 9.92 -29.02 26.53
CA PRO A 420 9.63 -30.16 25.66
C PRO A 420 9.59 -29.73 24.20
N TYR A 421 10.21 -30.55 23.33
CA TYR A 421 10.06 -30.46 21.89
C TYR A 421 8.94 -31.39 21.45
N MET A 422 7.78 -30.83 21.06
CA MET A 422 6.56 -31.60 20.78
C MET A 422 6.73 -32.51 19.57
N THR A 423 6.53 -33.81 19.79
CA THR A 423 6.49 -34.86 18.76
C THR A 423 5.34 -35.84 19.07
N LEU A 424 4.94 -36.65 18.09
CA LEU A 424 3.86 -37.63 18.27
C LEU A 424 4.17 -38.69 19.34
N ASP A 425 5.45 -38.95 19.57
CA ASP A 425 5.92 -39.97 20.52
C ASP A 425 5.99 -39.45 21.96
N LEU A 426 5.81 -38.14 22.17
CA LEU A 426 5.78 -37.60 23.52
C LEU A 426 4.49 -37.98 24.26
N PRO A 427 4.57 -38.18 25.58
CA PRO A 427 3.40 -38.36 26.42
C PRO A 427 2.44 -37.17 26.35
N VAL A 428 1.14 -37.48 26.38
CA VAL A 428 0.06 -36.50 26.31
C VAL A 428 0.10 -35.49 27.46
N ILE A 429 0.68 -35.85 28.61
CA ILE A 429 0.87 -34.95 29.75
C ILE A 429 1.61 -33.65 29.39
N PHE A 430 2.42 -33.64 28.34
CA PHE A 430 3.13 -32.43 27.90
C PHE A 430 2.22 -31.41 27.19
N GLY A 431 1.01 -31.81 26.79
CA GLY A 431 0.01 -30.91 26.22
C GLY A 431 -0.99 -30.35 27.23
N LEU A 432 -0.90 -30.79 28.49
CA LEU A 432 -1.71 -30.36 29.65
C LEU A 432 -0.93 -29.36 30.50
#